data_AF-A0A6V7X3C1-F1
#
_entry.id   AF-A0A6V7X3C1-F1
#
_cell.length_a   1.000
_cell.length_b   1.000
_cell.length_c   1.000
_cell.angle_alpha   90.00
_cell.angle_beta   90.00
_cell.angle_gamma   90.00
#
_symmetry.space_group_name_H-M   'P 1'
#
loop_
_entity.id
_entity.type
_entity.pdbx_description
1 polymer ?
#
loop_
_entity_poly.entity_id
_entity_poly.type
_entity_poly.pdbx_seq_one_letter_code
_entity_poly.pdbx_strand_id
1 'polypeptide(L)'
;MFSHFWYDAPTSRLATYYARQAMPVFLYSFDHVSENFETNWVFHGCDEIFLFELERRFLVTRRDRNWQLDRRVTELFADMIVNFLRTDDPTPESARLNFNWNSSSTGELDHLSVTDSPSMRVGFRWQAHIFWNKYVRHLDSVDVGNMQKITLLDKQLGDYQLATWLLLFCSLFFFAILVGLACYCTRKEPDEDEL
;
A
#
# COMPACT_ATOMS: atom_id res chain seq x y z
N MET A 1 1.99 7.66 -7.32
CA MET A 1 2.24 6.29 -6.82
C MET A 1 2.29 6.24 -5.30
N PHE A 2 3.21 6.96 -4.64
CA PHE A 2 3.32 6.97 -3.17
C PHE A 2 2.02 7.43 -2.47
N SER A 3 1.46 8.58 -2.87
CA SER A 3 0.23 9.09 -2.25
C SER A 3 -0.98 8.18 -2.47
N HIS A 4 -1.03 7.54 -3.65
CA HIS A 4 -2.06 6.57 -4.00
C HIS A 4 -2.08 5.38 -3.03
N PHE A 5 -0.90 4.88 -2.67
CA PHE A 5 -0.75 3.72 -1.78
C PHE A 5 -0.96 4.08 -0.31
N TRP A 6 -0.34 5.16 0.16
CA TRP A 6 -0.33 5.51 1.58
C TRP A 6 -1.55 6.30 2.06
N TYR A 7 -2.24 7.03 1.17
CA TYR A 7 -3.35 7.89 1.56
C TYR A 7 -4.63 7.55 0.79
N ASP A 8 -4.62 7.57 -0.55
CA ASP A 8 -5.87 7.48 -1.32
C ASP A 8 -6.55 6.09 -1.21
N ALA A 9 -5.76 5.02 -1.34
CA ALA A 9 -6.25 3.65 -1.23
C ALA A 9 -6.78 3.29 0.17
N PRO A 10 -6.07 3.57 1.29
CA PRO A 10 -6.63 3.29 2.62
C PRO A 10 -7.84 4.18 2.93
N THR A 11 -7.85 5.46 2.55
CA THR A 11 -8.99 6.37 2.77
C THR A 11 -10.25 5.88 2.07
N SER A 12 -10.17 5.56 0.78
CA SER A 12 -11.31 5.00 0.02
C SER A 12 -11.79 3.66 0.59
N ARG A 13 -10.89 2.81 1.07
CA ARG A 13 -11.25 1.54 1.72
C ARG A 13 -12.00 1.77 3.04
N LEU A 14 -11.55 2.74 3.84
CA LEU A 14 -12.19 3.11 5.11
C LEU A 14 -13.57 3.74 4.86
N ALA A 15 -13.66 4.68 3.91
CA ALA A 15 -14.92 5.29 3.50
C ALA A 15 -15.94 4.24 3.04
N THR A 16 -15.50 3.31 2.18
CA THR A 16 -16.34 2.18 1.72
C THR A 16 -16.81 1.30 2.89
N TYR A 17 -15.94 1.04 3.86
CA TYR A 17 -16.27 0.22 5.02
C TYR A 17 -17.40 0.83 5.85
N TYR A 18 -17.32 2.12 6.17
CA TYR A 18 -18.37 2.82 6.93
C TYR A 18 -19.65 3.02 6.11
N ALA A 19 -19.53 3.40 4.84
CA ALA A 19 -20.69 3.57 3.97
C ALA A 19 -21.50 2.27 3.81
N ARG A 20 -20.83 1.10 3.81
CA ARG A 20 -21.52 -0.22 3.82
C ARG A 20 -22.28 -0.52 5.09
N GLN A 21 -21.96 0.15 6.19
CA GLN A 21 -22.67 0.03 7.47
C GLN A 21 -23.81 1.05 7.59
N ALA A 22 -24.20 1.69 6.47
CA ALA A 22 -25.20 2.75 6.44
C ALA A 22 -24.85 3.96 7.33
N MET A 23 -23.56 4.18 7.62
CA MET A 23 -23.08 5.39 8.28
C MET A 23 -22.88 6.51 7.26
N PRO A 24 -23.33 7.75 7.52
CA PRO A 24 -22.97 8.90 6.69
C PRO A 24 -21.45 9.09 6.65
N VAL A 25 -20.88 9.16 5.45
CA VAL A 25 -19.45 9.41 5.25
C VAL A 25 -19.30 10.66 4.39
N PHE A 26 -18.64 11.69 4.89
CA PHE A 26 -18.36 12.91 4.12
C PHE A 26 -16.91 12.88 3.67
N LEU A 27 -16.69 12.57 2.39
CA LEU A 27 -15.37 12.46 1.80
C LEU A 27 -15.01 13.77 1.10
N TYR A 28 -13.73 14.17 1.16
CA TYR A 28 -13.24 15.34 0.42
C TYR A 28 -11.88 15.08 -0.22
N SER A 29 -11.57 15.88 -1.25
CA SER A 29 -10.21 16.12 -1.74
C SER A 29 -9.89 17.60 -1.58
N PHE A 30 -8.74 17.91 -1.00
CA PHE A 30 -8.24 19.28 -0.96
C PHE A 30 -7.53 19.58 -2.28
N ASP A 31 -8.14 20.41 -3.13
CA ASP A 31 -7.65 20.70 -4.48
C ASP A 31 -7.30 22.18 -4.69
N HIS A 32 -7.45 23.02 -3.65
CA HIS A 32 -7.07 24.42 -3.67
C HIS A 32 -5.55 24.60 -3.76
N VAL A 33 -5.08 25.35 -4.75
CA VAL A 33 -3.68 25.74 -4.88
C VAL A 33 -3.58 27.24 -4.65
N SER A 34 -2.98 27.63 -3.52
CA SER A 34 -2.74 29.03 -3.22
C SER A 34 -1.69 29.63 -4.17
N GLU A 35 -1.96 30.83 -4.66
CA GLU A 35 -0.98 31.65 -5.38
C GLU A 35 0.23 32.00 -4.50
N ASN A 36 0.09 31.91 -3.17
CA ASN A 36 1.16 32.18 -2.22
C ASN A 36 2.17 31.04 -2.09
N PHE A 37 1.85 29.86 -2.61
CA PHE A 37 2.81 28.76 -2.70
C PHE A 37 3.84 29.01 -3.79
N GLU A 38 5.05 28.48 -3.59
CA GLU A 38 6.09 28.45 -4.65
C GLU A 38 5.78 27.39 -5.71
N THR A 39 4.89 26.44 -5.40
CA THR A 39 4.48 25.33 -6.25
C THR A 39 3.09 25.56 -6.84
N ASN A 40 2.83 24.97 -8.01
CA ASN A 40 1.53 24.99 -8.67
C ASN A 40 0.71 23.70 -8.45
N TRP A 41 0.99 22.96 -7.38
CA TRP A 41 0.27 21.74 -7.00
C TRP A 41 0.03 21.68 -5.48
N VAL A 42 -0.98 20.91 -5.09
CA VAL A 42 -1.26 20.59 -3.69
C VAL A 42 -0.27 19.54 -3.17
N PHE A 43 0.21 19.72 -1.94
CA PHE A 43 1.11 18.78 -1.26
C PHE A 43 0.52 18.29 0.07
N HIS A 44 1.13 17.27 0.66
CA HIS A 44 0.66 16.69 1.92
C HIS A 44 0.69 17.70 3.07
N GLY A 45 -0.40 17.80 3.83
CA GLY A 45 -0.56 18.77 4.92
C GLY A 45 -0.88 20.20 4.45
N CYS A 46 -1.20 20.40 3.17
CA CYS A 46 -1.61 21.69 2.64
C CYS A 46 -2.95 22.15 3.24
N ASP A 47 -3.89 21.23 3.41
CA ASP A 47 -5.18 21.43 4.07
C ASP A 47 -5.04 21.96 5.51
N GLU A 48 -4.05 21.49 6.26
CA GLU A 48 -3.76 21.97 7.63
C GLU A 48 -3.47 23.48 7.69
N ILE A 49 -2.85 24.03 6.63
CA ILE A 49 -2.53 25.46 6.56
C ILE A 49 -3.82 26.28 6.58
N PHE A 50 -4.83 25.83 5.84
CA PHE A 50 -6.12 26.52 5.74
C PHE A 50 -7.02 26.22 6.93
N LEU A 51 -7.01 24.99 7.44
CA LEU A 51 -7.85 24.57 8.56
C LEU A 51 -7.49 25.27 9.88
N PHE A 52 -6.20 25.50 10.11
CA PHE A 52 -5.69 26.06 11.36
C PHE A 52 -5.13 27.49 11.22
N GLU A 53 -5.37 28.14 10.06
CA GLU A 53 -4.87 29.49 9.76
C GLU A 53 -3.37 29.65 10.08
N LEU A 54 -2.57 28.65 9.70
CA LEU A 54 -1.15 28.63 10.05
C LEU A 54 -0.37 29.57 9.14
N GLU A 55 0.14 30.67 9.70
CA GLU A 55 1.13 31.51 9.03
C GLU A 55 2.47 30.77 8.90
N ARG A 56 2.63 30.02 7.80
CA ARG A 56 3.89 29.32 7.50
C ARG A 56 4.91 30.31 6.93
N ARG A 57 6.17 30.23 7.41
CA ARG A 57 7.30 31.08 6.99
C ARG A 57 7.66 31.02 5.50
N PHE A 58 7.16 30.03 4.75
CA PHE A 58 7.35 29.90 3.30
C PHE A 58 6.23 30.54 2.48
N LEU A 59 5.17 31.05 3.12
CA LEU A 59 4.18 31.87 2.44
C LEU A 59 4.85 33.20 2.11
N VAL A 60 5.21 33.38 0.84
CA VAL A 60 5.66 34.68 0.35
C VAL A 60 4.44 35.58 0.39
N THR A 61 4.29 36.34 1.48
CA THR A 61 3.23 37.33 1.70
C THR A 61 3.44 38.52 0.76
N ARG A 62 3.21 38.32 -0.54
CA ARG A 62 3.15 39.43 -1.48
C ARG A 62 1.76 40.04 -1.48
N ARG A 63 1.73 41.37 -1.49
CA ARG A 63 0.49 42.18 -1.49
C ARG A 63 -0.33 42.08 -2.78
N ASP A 64 0.23 41.51 -3.85
CA ASP A 64 -0.35 41.43 -5.20
C ASP A 64 -1.04 40.08 -5.51
N ARG A 65 -0.97 39.10 -4.61
CA ARG A 65 -1.58 37.76 -4.77
C ARG A 65 -2.99 37.70 -4.19
N ASN A 66 -3.84 36.84 -4.74
CA ASN A 66 -5.27 36.69 -4.38
C ASN A 66 -5.51 36.05 -3.00
N TRP A 67 -5.01 36.66 -1.93
CA TRP A 67 -5.18 36.21 -0.55
C TRP A 67 -6.65 36.08 -0.12
N GLN A 68 -7.56 36.79 -0.80
CA GLN A 68 -9.00 36.69 -0.55
C GLN A 68 -9.56 35.30 -0.89
N LEU A 69 -9.02 34.62 -1.91
CA LEU A 69 -9.43 33.27 -2.26
C LEU A 69 -8.96 32.28 -1.19
N ASP A 70 -7.71 32.41 -0.74
CA ASP A 70 -7.17 31.60 0.36
C ASP A 70 -7.99 31.76 1.64
N ARG A 71 -8.31 33.00 2.01
CA ARG A 71 -9.15 33.30 3.16
C ARG A 71 -10.55 32.70 3.03
N ARG A 72 -11.17 32.80 1.85
CA ARG A 72 -12.47 32.18 1.58
C ARG A 72 -12.42 30.66 1.75
N VAL A 73 -11.34 30.01 1.31
CA VAL A 73 -11.15 28.57 1.50
C VAL A 73 -11.00 28.22 2.98
N THR A 74 -10.23 28.99 3.75
CA THR A 74 -10.12 28.83 5.20
C THR A 74 -11.48 28.95 5.89
N GLU A 75 -12.24 30.02 5.61
CA GLU A 75 -13.55 30.27 6.20
C GLU A 75 -14.54 29.14 5.85
N LEU A 76 -14.67 28.79 4.56
CA LEU A 76 -15.56 27.71 4.12
C LEU A 76 -15.19 26.35 4.72
N PHE A 77 -13.89 26.00 4.73
CA PHE A 77 -13.45 24.69 5.20
C PHE A 77 -13.63 24.55 6.71
N ALA A 78 -13.28 25.59 7.49
CA ALA A 78 -13.52 25.61 8.92
C ALA A 78 -15.02 25.54 9.26
N ASP A 79 -15.86 26.31 8.57
CA ASP A 79 -17.31 26.31 8.77
C ASP A 79 -17.91 24.92 8.53
N MET A 80 -17.51 24.23 7.45
CA MET A 80 -17.98 22.87 7.16
C MET A 80 -17.60 21.87 8.27
N ILE A 81 -16.36 21.94 8.78
CA ILE A 81 -15.91 21.07 9.89
C ILE A 81 -16.69 21.39 11.17
N VAL A 82 -16.88 22.66 11.50
CA VAL A 82 -17.64 23.09 12.69
C VAL A 82 -19.10 22.68 12.58
N ASN A 83 -19.72 22.82 11.41
CA ASN A 83 -21.09 22.39 11.17
C ASN A 83 -21.26 20.88 11.34
N PHE A 84 -20.32 20.10 10.78
CA PHE A 84 -20.31 18.65 10.96
C PHE A 84 -20.22 18.26 12.43
N LEU A 85 -19.33 18.89 13.20
CA LEU A 85 -19.20 18.65 14.64
C LEU A 85 -20.43 19.05 15.46
N ARG A 86 -21.23 20.00 14.97
CA ARG A 86 -22.43 20.49 15.66
C ARG A 86 -23.71 19.73 15.29
N THR A 87 -23.80 19.27 14.04
CA THR A 87 -25.07 18.85 13.44
C THR A 87 -24.99 17.52 12.67
N ASP A 88 -23.83 16.86 12.64
CA ASP A 88 -23.54 15.68 11.82
C ASP A 88 -23.69 15.90 10.29
N ASP A 89 -23.87 17.15 9.86
CA ASP A 89 -23.96 17.60 8.46
C ASP A 89 -22.96 18.75 8.25
N PRO A 90 -22.02 18.66 7.29
CA PRO A 90 -21.09 19.76 6.99
C PRO A 90 -21.76 20.98 6.35
N THR A 91 -22.91 20.81 5.67
CA THR A 91 -23.61 21.87 4.95
C THR A 91 -25.10 21.89 5.33
N PRO A 92 -25.44 22.11 6.61
CA PRO A 92 -26.83 22.15 7.03
C PRO A 92 -27.53 23.37 6.41
N GLU A 93 -28.85 23.29 6.22
CA GLU A 93 -29.64 24.37 5.61
C GLU A 93 -29.48 25.73 6.33
N SER A 94 -29.23 25.68 7.65
CA SER A 94 -28.96 26.86 8.48
C SER A 94 -27.67 27.61 8.12
N ALA A 95 -26.68 26.94 7.52
CA ALA A 95 -25.40 27.52 7.13
C ALA A 95 -25.49 28.43 5.89
N ARG A 96 -26.58 28.33 5.11
CA ARG A 96 -26.82 29.16 3.91
C ARG A 96 -25.66 29.13 2.89
N LEU A 97 -24.96 28.01 2.80
CA LEU A 97 -23.95 27.78 1.77
C LEU A 97 -24.64 27.55 0.42
N ASN A 98 -23.98 27.96 -0.66
CA ASN A 98 -24.52 27.84 -2.04
C ASN A 98 -24.21 26.49 -2.70
N PHE A 99 -23.73 25.52 -1.93
CA PHE A 99 -23.43 24.16 -2.35
C PHE A 99 -23.73 23.21 -1.18
N ASN A 100 -23.91 21.93 -1.52
CA ASN A 100 -24.13 20.88 -0.55
C ASN A 100 -22.98 19.88 -0.58
N TRP A 101 -22.46 19.52 0.58
CA TRP A 101 -21.54 18.41 0.75
C TRP A 101 -22.35 17.15 1.05
N ASN A 102 -22.67 16.40 0.01
CA ASN A 102 -23.45 15.18 0.16
C ASN A 102 -22.60 14.03 0.71
N SER A 103 -23.24 13.11 1.42
CA SER A 103 -22.59 11.89 1.88
C SER A 103 -22.19 10.99 0.71
N SER A 104 -21.07 10.30 0.89
CA SER A 104 -20.41 9.46 -0.09
C SER A 104 -21.17 8.14 -0.29
N SER A 105 -21.49 7.81 -1.53
CA SER A 105 -22.09 6.53 -1.89
C SER A 105 -21.05 5.40 -1.92
N THR A 106 -21.48 4.17 -1.58
CA THR A 106 -20.59 2.98 -1.56
C THR A 106 -20.02 2.60 -2.92
N GLY A 107 -20.71 2.98 -4.01
CA GLY A 107 -20.34 2.61 -5.38
C GLY A 107 -19.42 3.63 -6.04
N GLU A 108 -19.75 4.91 -5.92
CA GLU A 108 -19.10 5.97 -6.68
C GLU A 108 -18.07 6.74 -5.87
N LEU A 109 -18.09 6.63 -4.53
CA LEU A 109 -17.22 7.38 -3.61
C LEU A 109 -17.22 8.88 -3.95
N ASP A 110 -18.42 9.44 -3.92
CA ASP A 110 -18.65 10.87 -4.11
C ASP A 110 -17.92 11.66 -3.02
N HIS A 111 -17.32 12.76 -3.40
CA HIS A 111 -16.50 13.59 -2.52
C HIS A 111 -16.62 15.07 -2.88
N LEU A 112 -16.39 15.93 -1.91
CA LEU A 112 -16.28 17.36 -2.14
C LEU A 112 -14.86 17.72 -2.57
N SER A 113 -14.72 18.40 -3.71
CA SER A 113 -13.46 19.06 -4.08
C SER A 113 -13.41 20.42 -3.40
N VAL A 114 -12.52 20.55 -2.43
CA VAL A 114 -12.35 21.78 -1.63
C VAL A 114 -11.44 22.74 -2.39
N THR A 115 -12.04 23.84 -2.85
CA THR A 115 -11.45 24.98 -3.55
C THR A 115 -12.15 26.26 -3.11
N ASP A 116 -11.83 27.41 -3.68
CA ASP A 116 -12.58 28.66 -3.44
C ASP A 116 -14.02 28.61 -3.95
N SER A 117 -14.35 27.61 -4.78
CA SER A 117 -15.69 27.31 -5.30
C SER A 117 -15.97 25.80 -5.20
N PRO A 118 -16.29 25.28 -3.99
CA PRO A 118 -16.42 23.84 -3.76
C PRO A 118 -17.46 23.17 -4.65
N SER A 119 -17.19 21.94 -5.07
CA SER A 119 -18.10 21.17 -5.91
C SER A 119 -18.00 19.67 -5.64
N MET A 120 -19.15 18.98 -5.70
CA MET A 120 -19.18 17.52 -5.60
C MET A 120 -18.57 16.89 -6.85
N ARG A 121 -17.75 15.86 -6.62
CA ARG A 121 -17.07 15.06 -7.64
C ARG A 121 -17.33 13.59 -7.37
N VAL A 122 -17.29 12.81 -8.44
CA VAL A 122 -17.53 11.36 -8.44
C VAL A 122 -16.19 10.65 -8.57
N GLY A 123 -16.02 9.50 -7.91
CA GLY A 123 -14.84 8.65 -8.11
C GLY A 123 -13.60 9.15 -7.41
N PHE A 124 -13.64 9.30 -6.08
CA PHE A 124 -12.48 9.72 -5.27
C PHE A 124 -11.21 8.94 -5.63
N ARG A 125 -10.25 9.62 -6.28
CA ARG A 125 -8.95 9.07 -6.69
C ARG A 125 -9.07 7.66 -7.30
N TRP A 126 -10.04 7.46 -8.20
CA TRP A 126 -10.45 6.12 -8.67
C TRP A 126 -9.31 5.23 -9.18
N GLN A 127 -8.37 5.80 -9.93
CA GLN A 127 -7.21 5.07 -10.46
C GLN A 127 -6.36 4.48 -9.33
N ALA A 128 -6.16 5.24 -8.26
CA ALA A 128 -5.38 4.84 -7.10
C ALA A 128 -6.03 3.68 -6.38
N HIS A 129 -7.30 3.87 -5.97
CA HIS A 129 -7.92 2.89 -5.09
C HIS A 129 -8.35 1.62 -5.82
N ILE A 130 -8.77 1.69 -7.09
CA ILE A 130 -9.09 0.48 -7.86
C ILE A 130 -7.83 -0.38 -8.02
N PHE A 131 -6.72 0.24 -8.39
CA PHE A 131 -5.46 -0.47 -8.54
C PHE A 131 -5.02 -1.12 -7.23
N TRP A 132 -4.84 -0.33 -6.16
CA TRP A 132 -4.27 -0.83 -4.91
C TRP A 132 -5.23 -1.71 -4.10
N ASN A 133 -6.54 -1.40 -4.05
CA ASN A 133 -7.48 -2.17 -3.24
C ASN A 133 -8.07 -3.40 -3.96
N LYS A 134 -8.15 -3.38 -5.29
CA LYS A 134 -8.72 -4.50 -6.08
C LYS A 134 -7.66 -5.21 -6.91
N TYR A 135 -6.95 -4.48 -7.78
CA TYR A 135 -6.09 -5.11 -8.79
C TYR A 135 -4.83 -5.77 -8.21
N VAL A 136 -4.12 -5.12 -7.29
CA VAL A 136 -2.86 -5.64 -6.72
C VAL A 136 -3.01 -7.03 -6.09
N ARG A 137 -4.15 -7.33 -5.46
CA ARG A 137 -4.40 -8.67 -4.91
C ARG A 137 -4.43 -9.78 -5.97
N HIS A 138 -4.80 -9.42 -7.20
CA HIS A 138 -4.75 -10.34 -8.34
C HIS A 138 -3.31 -10.47 -8.88
N LEU A 139 -2.44 -9.50 -8.65
CA LEU A 139 -1.02 -9.62 -8.98
C LEU A 139 -0.29 -10.54 -7.99
N ASP A 140 -0.64 -10.51 -6.70
CA ASP A 140 -0.06 -11.42 -5.70
C ASP A 140 -0.30 -12.90 -6.05
N SER A 141 -1.40 -13.20 -6.74
CA SER A 141 -1.70 -14.56 -7.23
C SER A 141 -0.89 -14.98 -8.46
N VAL A 142 -0.20 -14.05 -9.11
CA VAL A 142 0.65 -14.32 -10.27
C VAL A 142 2.08 -14.53 -9.77
N ASP A 143 2.66 -15.71 -10.02
CA ASP A 143 4.07 -16.02 -9.67
C ASP A 143 5.02 -15.25 -10.61
N VAL A 144 5.17 -13.94 -10.34
CA VAL A 144 5.99 -13.05 -11.15
C VAL A 144 7.45 -13.51 -11.05
N GLY A 145 7.99 -14.00 -12.17
CA GLY A 145 9.35 -14.52 -12.23
C GLY A 145 9.49 -16.01 -11.91
N ASN A 146 8.39 -16.77 -11.83
CA ASN A 146 8.41 -18.19 -11.49
C ASN A 146 9.12 -18.46 -10.14
N MET A 147 9.06 -17.52 -9.19
CA MET A 147 9.80 -17.61 -7.92
C MET A 147 9.36 -18.84 -7.12
N GLN A 148 8.06 -19.11 -7.04
CA GLN A 148 7.56 -20.31 -6.36
C GLN A 148 8.06 -21.58 -7.06
N LYS A 149 8.06 -21.58 -8.39
CA LYS A 149 8.60 -22.68 -9.18
C LYS A 149 10.11 -22.85 -8.97
N ILE A 150 10.89 -21.77 -8.92
CA ILE A 150 12.33 -21.78 -8.64
C ILE A 150 12.60 -22.33 -7.24
N THR A 151 11.87 -21.88 -6.22
CA THR A 151 11.99 -22.40 -4.84
C THR A 151 11.68 -23.90 -4.78
N LEU A 152 10.67 -24.36 -5.54
CA LEU A 152 10.33 -25.78 -5.60
C LEU A 152 11.42 -26.60 -6.31
N LEU A 153 11.97 -26.09 -7.40
CA LEU A 153 13.10 -26.70 -8.12
C LEU A 153 14.37 -26.76 -7.27
N ASP A 154 14.67 -25.70 -6.52
CA ASP A 154 15.84 -25.63 -5.62
C ASP A 154 15.73 -26.66 -4.49
N LYS A 155 14.53 -26.80 -3.91
CA LYS A 155 14.25 -27.86 -2.92
C LYS A 155 14.46 -29.26 -3.51
N GLN A 156 13.89 -29.52 -4.69
CA GLN A 156 14.05 -30.82 -5.37
C GLN A 156 15.52 -31.11 -5.67
N LEU A 157 16.28 -30.11 -6.12
CA LEU A 157 17.72 -30.24 -6.37
C LEU A 157 18.48 -30.62 -5.10
N GLY A 158 18.16 -29.99 -3.96
CA GLY A 158 18.72 -30.36 -2.66
C GLY A 158 18.43 -31.81 -2.26
N ASP A 159 17.18 -32.26 -2.46
CA ASP A 159 16.78 -33.65 -2.18
C ASP A 159 17.56 -34.65 -3.06
N TYR A 160 17.73 -34.35 -4.36
CA TYR A 160 18.51 -35.18 -5.27
C TYR A 160 20.01 -35.20 -4.95
N GLN A 161 20.58 -34.05 -4.55
CA GLN A 161 21.97 -33.98 -4.13
C GLN A 161 22.21 -34.86 -2.89
N LEU A 162 21.34 -34.75 -1.87
CA LEU A 162 21.43 -35.56 -0.66
C LEU A 162 21.31 -37.06 -0.94
N ALA A 163 20.35 -37.46 -1.79
CA ALA A 163 20.21 -38.85 -2.22
C ALA A 163 21.47 -39.36 -2.94
N THR A 164 22.08 -38.52 -3.80
CA THR A 164 23.31 -38.86 -4.53
C THR A 164 24.50 -39.04 -3.59
N TRP A 165 24.67 -38.13 -2.62
CA TRP A 165 25.73 -38.24 -1.60
C TRP A 165 25.60 -39.50 -0.75
N LEU A 166 24.37 -39.85 -0.34
CA LEU A 166 24.10 -41.08 0.41
C LEU A 166 24.43 -42.32 -0.42
N LEU A 167 23.99 -42.37 -1.68
CA LEU A 167 24.28 -43.48 -2.60
C LEU A 167 25.79 -43.64 -2.83
N LEU A 168 26.50 -42.55 -3.05
CA LEU A 168 27.97 -42.54 -3.19
C LEU A 168 28.64 -43.10 -1.93
N PHE A 169 28.24 -42.61 -0.75
CA PHE A 169 28.79 -43.09 0.52
C PHE A 169 28.53 -44.58 0.74
N CYS A 170 27.30 -45.04 0.50
CA CYS A 170 26.96 -46.46 0.57
C CYS A 170 27.78 -47.30 -0.42
N SER A 171 27.92 -46.84 -1.67
CA SER A 171 28.69 -47.56 -2.69
C SER A 171 30.17 -47.70 -2.32
N LEU A 172 30.79 -46.64 -1.79
CA LEU A 172 32.17 -46.65 -1.34
C LEU A 172 32.36 -47.56 -0.13
N PHE A 173 31.42 -47.55 0.80
CA PHE A 173 31.43 -48.43 1.97
C PHE A 173 31.36 -49.92 1.57
N PHE A 174 30.43 -50.29 0.69
CA PHE A 174 30.34 -51.67 0.19
C PHE A 174 31.56 -52.08 -0.64
N PHE A 175 32.11 -51.15 -1.43
CA PHE A 175 33.34 -51.40 -2.17
C PHE A 175 34.52 -51.67 -1.24
N ALA A 176 34.69 -50.90 -0.15
CA ALA A 176 35.73 -51.13 0.84
C ALA A 176 35.58 -52.48 1.55
N ILE A 177 34.34 -52.90 1.88
CA ILE A 177 34.07 -54.24 2.43
C ILE A 177 34.46 -55.33 1.43
N LEU A 178 34.08 -55.18 0.15
CA LEU A 178 34.41 -56.13 -0.91
C LEU A 178 35.92 -56.28 -1.07
N VAL A 179 36.66 -55.17 -1.09
CA VAL A 179 38.13 -55.18 -1.14
C VAL A 179 38.70 -55.85 0.11
N GLY A 180 38.21 -55.53 1.30
CA GLY A 180 38.63 -56.15 2.55
C GLY A 180 38.41 -57.66 2.59
N LEU A 181 37.24 -58.12 2.12
CA LEU A 181 36.92 -59.54 1.98
C LEU A 181 37.81 -60.22 0.95
N ALA A 182 38.02 -59.60 -0.21
CA ALA A 182 38.93 -60.14 -1.23
C ALA A 182 40.35 -60.29 -0.68
N CYS A 183 40.88 -59.26 -0.01
CA CYS A 183 42.18 -59.32 0.65
C CYS A 183 42.23 -60.44 1.72
N TYR A 184 41.19 -60.59 2.53
CA TYR A 184 41.09 -61.65 3.53
C TYR A 184 41.06 -63.05 2.89
N CYS A 185 40.26 -63.27 1.85
CA CYS A 185 40.18 -64.55 1.15
C CYS A 185 41.47 -64.90 0.39
N THR A 186 42.26 -63.91 -0.04
CA THR A 186 43.57 -64.14 -0.68
C THR A 186 44.73 -64.23 0.30
N ARG A 187 44.49 -64.00 1.59
CA ARG A 187 45.52 -64.11 2.63
C ARG A 187 45.80 -65.59 2.88
N LYS A 188 46.91 -66.07 2.32
CA LYS A 188 47.47 -67.39 2.63
C LYS A 188 47.84 -67.40 4.12
N GLU A 189 47.31 -68.34 4.89
CA GLU A 189 47.82 -68.61 6.24
C GLU A 189 49.31 -68.98 6.10
N PRO A 190 50.22 -68.43 6.93
CA PRO A 190 51.59 -68.89 6.94
C PRO A 190 51.57 -70.35 7.37
N ASP A 191 52.17 -71.23 6.56
CA ASP A 191 52.30 -72.65 6.85
C ASP A 191 53.00 -72.80 8.23
N GLU A 192 52.24 -73.16 9.27
CA GLU A 192 52.78 -73.65 10.54
C GLU A 192 53.30 -75.07 10.29
N ASP A 193 54.43 -75.19 9.60
CA ASP A 193 55.19 -76.43 9.47
C ASP A 193 56.69 -76.10 9.34
N GLU A 194 57.36 -75.93 10.48
CA GLU A 194 58.67 -76.54 10.75
C GLU A 194 59.04 -76.37 12.25
N LEU A 195 59.46 -77.49 12.85
CA LEU A 195 59.86 -77.73 14.25
C LEU A 195 60.59 -76.60 15.00
#